data_AF-A0A7Y2VJ48-F1
#
_entry.id   AF-A0A7Y2VJ48-F1
#
_cell.length_a   1.000
_cell.length_b   1.000
_cell.length_c   1.000
_cell.angle_alpha   90.00
_cell.angle_beta   90.00
_cell.angle_gamma   90.00
#
_symmetry.space_group_name_H-M   'P 1'
#
loop_
_entity.id
_entity.type
_entity.pdbx_description
1 polymer ?
#
loop_
_entity_poly.entity_id
_entity_poly.type
_entity_poly.pdbx_seq_one_letter_code
_entity_poly.pdbx_strand_id
1 'polypeptide(L)'
;MDLRFLQQTACRAVTVIYSGMGAVLLFAAAGFCVPEAHAGIDYGSDYLRPGEARGGYLSTVSQPSSDKNSSRTKSQTVYRSFQGDSYSLNEHRGRYVNVLVPERFDGGRFFTADHLTELVDRLDELYLLYRDIVSVEPAGHGLLNIAFVPETCGMGCGLLGAKGIEIQSAALNYELIIRELDAGRLEGILVHEMAHNFDVFSPYLHYLPDHAHAWTDFFQYFAAYRYGRYAHNEEAPDDLFRSPVSSAWQTYVTDSAANWSLCVEQGGCEDKGLTANNIWAMPYYRMESLYGAEAMLRSFEFLIDYARRSPVPTTVEEKESLRILSLAHGTQSNIACHMASLKWPVPDDVASELQRLYGASSPLCDDLDRDGFIVASGDCDDTDAARHLTGLELGHNRRDDDCDGLVDETYYAEETEAKDFGGTVQSSLPFEAHG
;
A
#
# COMPACT_ATOMS: atom_id res chain seq x y z
N MET A 1 1.65 17.21 -7.37
CA MET A 1 0.61 17.38 -8.41
C MET A 1 -0.24 18.61 -8.08
N ASP A 2 -0.41 19.60 -8.97
CA ASP A 2 -1.50 20.60 -8.81
C ASP A 2 -2.76 19.96 -9.40
N LEU A 3 -3.62 19.43 -8.52
CA LEU A 3 -4.81 18.63 -8.83
C LEU A 3 -5.96 19.42 -9.50
N ARG A 4 -5.68 20.58 -10.12
CA ARG A 4 -6.70 21.54 -10.57
C ARG A 4 -6.94 21.62 -12.07
N PHE A 5 -6.34 20.76 -12.90
CA PHE A 5 -6.51 20.83 -14.36
C PHE A 5 -6.87 19.50 -15.00
N LEU A 6 -8.13 19.05 -14.84
CA LEU A 6 -8.80 18.16 -15.80
C LEU A 6 -10.29 18.51 -15.90
N GLN A 7 -10.60 19.61 -16.58
CA GLN A 7 -11.92 19.83 -17.18
C GLN A 7 -11.72 20.31 -18.61
N GLN A 8 -11.78 19.37 -19.58
CA GLN A 8 -12.42 19.57 -20.88
C GLN A 8 -12.21 18.32 -21.76
N THR A 9 -13.19 17.41 -21.76
CA THR A 9 -13.39 16.48 -22.88
C THR A 9 -14.90 16.31 -23.08
N ALA A 10 -15.36 16.45 -24.33
CA ALA A 10 -16.77 16.58 -24.67
C ALA A 10 -17.50 15.22 -24.68
N CYS A 11 -18.55 15.06 -23.86
CA CYS A 11 -19.42 13.87 -23.81
C CYS A 11 -20.52 13.87 -24.89
N ARG A 12 -20.83 12.71 -25.48
CA ARG A 12 -22.13 12.42 -26.12
C ARG A 12 -22.93 11.43 -25.25
N ALA A 13 -24.21 11.72 -25.04
CA ALA A 13 -25.11 10.89 -24.23
C ALA A 13 -25.74 9.76 -25.08
N VAL A 14 -25.80 8.54 -24.52
CA VAL A 14 -26.59 7.41 -25.04
C VAL A 14 -27.44 6.85 -23.90
N THR A 15 -28.73 6.64 -24.16
CA THR A 15 -29.70 6.09 -23.21
C THR A 15 -29.91 4.60 -23.50
N VAL A 16 -29.77 3.74 -22.48
CA VAL A 16 -30.02 2.28 -22.58
C VAL A 16 -31.12 1.88 -21.59
N ILE A 17 -32.08 1.07 -22.05
CA ILE A 17 -33.19 0.51 -21.24
C ILE A 17 -32.98 -0.99 -21.10
N TYR A 18 -33.00 -1.51 -19.87
CA TYR A 18 -32.95 -2.95 -19.56
C TYR A 18 -34.35 -3.53 -19.35
N SER A 19 -34.57 -4.76 -19.82
CA SER A 19 -35.72 -5.60 -19.45
C SER A 19 -35.26 -7.05 -19.23
N GLY A 20 -35.25 -7.48 -17.97
CA GLY A 20 -35.03 -8.86 -17.52
C GLY A 20 -35.67 -9.01 -16.13
N MET A 21 -36.42 -10.09 -15.93
CA MET A 21 -37.39 -10.27 -14.84
C MET A 21 -36.74 -10.18 -13.45
N GLY A 22 -37.21 -9.23 -12.61
CA GLY A 22 -37.11 -9.41 -11.15
C GLY A 22 -36.78 -8.21 -10.26
N ALA A 23 -36.45 -7.02 -10.76
CA ALA A 23 -36.49 -5.74 -10.02
C ALA A 23 -36.08 -4.61 -10.99
N VAL A 24 -36.91 -3.57 -11.13
CA VAL A 24 -36.58 -2.41 -11.97
C VAL A 24 -35.70 -1.46 -11.15
N LEU A 25 -34.38 -1.57 -11.30
CA LEU A 25 -33.42 -0.55 -10.88
C LEU A 25 -33.15 0.38 -12.07
N LEU A 26 -33.64 1.62 -11.96
CA LEU A 26 -33.30 2.71 -12.88
C LEU A 26 -31.91 3.23 -12.52
N PHE A 27 -30.87 2.76 -13.20
CA PHE A 27 -29.57 3.42 -13.19
C PHE A 27 -29.59 4.59 -14.15
N ALA A 28 -29.42 5.82 -13.63
CA ALA A 28 -28.96 6.92 -14.44
C ALA A 28 -27.47 6.66 -14.75
N ALA A 29 -27.17 6.10 -15.92
CA ALA A 29 -25.80 5.93 -16.38
C ALA A 29 -25.12 7.31 -16.47
N ALA A 30 -24.05 7.50 -15.71
CA ALA A 30 -23.14 8.61 -15.93
C ALA A 30 -22.58 8.47 -17.36
N GLY A 31 -22.59 9.55 -18.14
CA GLY A 31 -22.00 9.53 -19.49
C GLY A 31 -20.50 9.28 -19.39
N PHE A 32 -20.03 8.17 -19.94
CA PHE A 32 -18.61 7.81 -19.95
C PHE A 32 -17.87 8.53 -21.09
N CYS A 33 -16.71 9.10 -20.77
CA CYS A 33 -15.69 9.48 -21.75
C CYS A 33 -14.75 8.28 -21.94
N VAL A 34 -14.62 7.79 -23.17
CA VAL A 34 -13.57 6.84 -23.57
C VAL A 34 -12.51 7.62 -24.34
N PRO A 35 -11.25 7.69 -23.91
CA PRO A 35 -10.16 8.20 -24.73
C PRO A 35 -9.89 7.24 -25.90
N GLU A 36 -9.66 7.77 -27.11
CA GLU A 36 -9.16 6.97 -28.22
C GLU A 36 -7.80 6.34 -27.86
N ALA A 37 -7.65 5.05 -28.16
CA ALA A 37 -6.42 4.29 -27.93
C ALA A 37 -5.23 4.97 -28.64
N HIS A 38 -4.27 5.46 -27.86
CA HIS A 38 -2.99 5.91 -28.38
C HIS A 38 -2.17 4.68 -28.79
N ALA A 39 -2.09 4.45 -30.11
CA ALA A 39 -1.15 3.52 -30.71
C ALA A 39 0.29 4.03 -30.50
N GLY A 40 1.14 3.21 -29.89
CA GLY A 40 2.56 3.47 -29.68
C GLY A 40 2.98 3.34 -28.22
N ILE A 41 2.95 2.12 -27.67
CA ILE A 41 3.58 1.78 -26.40
C ILE A 41 4.98 1.23 -26.75
N ASP A 42 6.01 1.92 -26.27
CA ASP A 42 7.41 1.50 -26.33
C ASP A 42 7.65 0.60 -25.11
N TYR A 43 7.80 -0.70 -25.34
CA TYR A 43 8.02 -1.73 -24.30
C TYR A 43 9.49 -1.75 -23.88
N GLY A 44 9.98 -0.63 -23.34
CA GLY A 44 11.37 -0.41 -22.98
C GLY A 44 11.58 -0.26 -21.48
N SER A 45 12.32 -1.20 -20.89
CA SER A 45 12.83 -1.26 -19.51
C SER A 45 11.78 -1.19 -18.40
N ASP A 46 11.50 -2.35 -17.80
CA ASP A 46 10.58 -2.62 -16.68
C ASP A 46 10.99 -2.02 -15.32
N TYR A 47 11.89 -1.05 -15.36
CA TYR A 47 12.14 -0.15 -14.24
C TYR A 47 11.98 1.29 -14.74
N LEU A 48 10.81 1.88 -14.48
CA LEU A 48 10.72 3.34 -14.50
C LEU A 48 11.54 3.83 -13.31
N ARG A 49 12.73 4.39 -13.59
CA ARG A 49 13.42 5.19 -12.57
C ARG A 49 12.42 6.23 -12.08
N PRO A 50 12.50 6.70 -10.82
CA PRO A 50 11.55 7.67 -10.32
C PRO A 50 11.37 8.91 -11.25
N GLY A 51 12.38 9.28 -12.06
CA GLY A 51 12.31 10.37 -13.05
C GLY A 51 11.62 10.04 -14.38
N GLU A 52 11.29 8.77 -14.62
CA GLU A 52 10.69 8.22 -15.83
C GLU A 52 9.22 7.84 -15.61
N ALA A 53 8.76 7.78 -14.34
CA ALA A 53 7.34 7.69 -14.00
C ALA A 53 6.57 8.87 -14.62
N ARG A 54 5.74 8.59 -15.64
CA ARG A 54 4.82 9.58 -16.21
C ARG A 54 3.62 9.74 -15.27
N GLY A 55 3.81 10.59 -14.28
CA GLY A 55 2.90 10.73 -13.14
C GLY A 55 3.67 11.35 -12.00
N GLY A 56 3.96 12.65 -12.15
CA GLY A 56 5.02 13.33 -11.42
C GLY A 56 4.96 13.09 -9.91
N TYR A 57 6.14 12.85 -9.34
CA TYR A 57 6.43 12.94 -7.92
C TYR A 57 5.51 13.94 -7.21
N LEU A 58 5.13 13.63 -5.97
CA LEU A 58 4.86 14.67 -4.99
C LEU A 58 6.18 15.42 -4.73
N SER A 59 6.57 16.29 -5.68
CA SER A 59 7.81 17.07 -5.69
C SER A 59 7.77 18.22 -4.68
N THR A 60 6.67 18.38 -3.97
CA THR A 60 6.70 19.05 -2.69
C THR A 60 7.10 18.00 -1.66
N VAL A 61 8.40 17.92 -1.38
CA VAL A 61 8.82 17.77 0.01
C VAL A 61 7.94 18.76 0.76
N SER A 62 7.02 18.27 1.59
CA SER A 62 6.40 19.12 2.60
C SER A 62 7.59 19.71 3.33
N GLN A 63 7.92 20.96 3.02
CA GLN A 63 8.75 21.69 3.95
C GLN A 63 7.91 21.69 5.22
N PRO A 64 8.41 21.19 6.36
CA PRO A 64 7.71 21.36 7.61
C PRO A 64 7.42 22.86 7.69
N SER A 65 6.15 23.20 7.55
CA SER A 65 5.68 24.55 7.63
C SER A 65 5.83 24.94 9.09
N SER A 66 7.06 25.27 9.47
CA SER A 66 7.38 26.01 10.69
C SER A 66 6.86 27.45 10.61
N ASP A 67 5.90 27.73 9.72
CA ASP A 67 5.07 28.92 9.77
C ASP A 67 4.22 28.87 11.04
N LYS A 68 4.86 29.34 12.11
CA LYS A 68 4.30 30.19 13.16
C LYS A 68 2.79 30.06 13.29
N ASN A 69 2.31 28.91 13.75
CA ASN A 69 0.93 28.78 14.18
C ASN A 69 0.90 28.53 15.68
N SER A 70 0.55 29.61 16.37
CA SER A 70 0.28 29.65 17.80
C SER A 70 -0.99 28.86 18.11
N SER A 71 -0.84 27.56 18.40
CA SER A 71 -1.76 26.80 19.25
C SER A 71 -1.01 25.64 19.95
N ARG A 72 0.21 25.90 20.44
CA ARG A 72 0.96 24.95 21.28
C ARG A 72 0.55 25.07 22.76
N THR A 73 -0.74 24.97 23.02
CA THR A 73 -1.29 25.04 24.39
C THR A 73 -1.29 23.64 24.98
N LYS A 74 -0.49 23.41 26.04
CA LYS A 74 -0.69 22.30 26.98
C LYS A 74 -2.06 22.48 27.63
N SER A 75 -3.09 22.03 26.94
CA SER A 75 -4.46 21.89 27.43
C SER A 75 -4.57 20.47 27.95
N GLN A 76 -4.98 20.30 29.20
CA GLN A 76 -5.34 18.99 29.70
C GLN A 76 -6.78 18.71 29.29
N THR A 77 -7.03 17.53 28.73
CA THR A 77 -8.35 17.09 28.29
C THR A 77 -8.68 15.73 28.88
N VAL A 78 -9.98 15.44 28.96
CA VAL A 78 -10.47 14.10 29.33
C VAL A 78 -10.73 13.33 28.04
N TYR A 79 -9.89 12.34 27.78
CA TYR A 79 -10.03 11.41 26.66
C TYR A 79 -10.76 10.15 27.13
N ARG A 80 -11.74 9.68 26.34
CA ARG A 80 -12.40 8.40 26.56
C ARG A 80 -11.83 7.38 25.58
N SER A 81 -11.20 6.33 26.11
CA SER A 81 -10.58 5.28 25.31
C SER A 81 -11.60 4.43 24.56
N PHE A 82 -11.11 3.63 23.62
CA PHE A 82 -11.90 2.68 22.85
C PHE A 82 -12.53 1.61 23.74
N GLN A 83 -11.87 1.25 24.85
CA GLN A 83 -12.41 0.36 25.87
C GLN A 83 -13.41 1.03 26.82
N GLY A 84 -13.50 2.36 26.77
CA GLY A 84 -14.50 3.16 27.49
C GLY A 84 -14.00 3.83 28.76
N ASP A 85 -12.75 3.56 29.18
CA ASP A 85 -12.09 4.22 30.30
C ASP A 85 -11.77 5.68 29.99
N SER A 86 -11.71 6.53 31.02
CA SER A 86 -11.41 7.95 30.86
C SER A 86 -10.05 8.31 31.44
N TYR A 87 -9.24 8.99 30.65
CA TYR A 87 -7.89 9.42 31.01
C TYR A 87 -7.73 10.93 30.89
N SER A 88 -6.98 11.51 31.81
CA SER A 88 -6.60 12.93 31.76
C SER A 88 -5.27 13.05 31.02
N LEU A 89 -5.30 13.56 29.78
CA LEU A 89 -4.16 13.60 28.88
C LEU A 89 -3.83 15.05 28.47
N ASN A 90 -2.58 15.30 28.13
CA ASN A 90 -2.12 16.56 27.59
C ASN A 90 -2.26 16.56 26.06
N GLU A 91 -2.86 17.63 25.53
CA GLU A 91 -3.07 17.82 24.10
C GLU A 91 -1.88 18.46 23.41
N HIS A 92 -1.53 17.90 22.25
CA HIS A 92 -0.53 18.42 21.32
C HIS A 92 -1.16 18.45 19.92
N ARG A 93 -1.69 19.62 19.55
CA ARG A 93 -2.55 19.79 18.38
C ARG A 93 -1.76 20.19 17.14
N GLY A 94 -1.94 19.42 16.07
CA GLY A 94 -1.56 19.79 14.71
C GLY A 94 -2.73 20.39 13.94
N ARG A 95 -2.62 20.37 12.61
CA ARG A 95 -3.65 20.81 11.66
C ARG A 95 -4.70 19.73 11.41
N TYR A 96 -4.30 18.47 11.37
CA TYR A 96 -5.16 17.31 11.10
C TYR A 96 -5.22 16.34 12.27
N VAL A 97 -4.17 16.31 13.09
CA VAL A 97 -4.05 15.36 14.21
C VAL A 97 -4.00 16.05 15.59
N ASN A 98 -4.27 15.27 16.63
CA ASN A 98 -4.12 15.66 18.03
C ASN A 98 -3.43 14.52 18.79
N VAL A 99 -2.18 14.73 19.20
CA VAL A 99 -1.43 13.77 19.99
C VAL A 99 -1.76 13.98 21.47
N LEU A 100 -2.25 12.92 22.13
CA LEU A 100 -2.68 12.93 23.52
C LEU A 100 -1.74 12.05 24.34
N VAL A 101 -0.96 12.64 25.25
CA VAL A 101 0.02 11.92 26.08
C VAL A 101 -0.24 12.12 27.57
N PRO A 102 0.11 11.16 28.43
CA PRO A 102 0.05 11.38 29.87
C PRO A 102 0.97 12.52 30.30
N GLU A 103 0.70 13.12 31.46
CA GLU A 103 1.54 14.21 31.97
C GLU A 103 2.98 13.77 32.26
N ARG A 104 3.13 12.53 32.71
CA ARG A 104 4.40 11.87 32.97
C ARG A 104 4.29 10.39 32.68
N PHE A 105 5.44 9.78 32.42
CA PHE A 105 5.59 8.34 32.32
C PHE A 105 6.80 7.92 33.15
N ASP A 106 6.56 7.11 34.18
CA ASP A 106 7.60 6.69 35.13
C ASP A 106 8.28 5.37 34.71
N GLY A 107 7.83 4.75 33.61
CA GLY A 107 8.27 3.43 33.17
C GLY A 107 9.51 3.40 32.27
N GLY A 108 10.14 4.54 31.96
CA GLY A 108 11.30 4.59 31.06
C GLY A 108 11.52 5.94 30.39
N ARG A 109 12.11 5.93 29.18
CA ARG A 109 12.21 7.12 28.33
C ARG A 109 10.82 7.67 28.04
N PHE A 110 10.70 9.00 28.00
CA PHE A 110 9.46 9.69 27.67
C PHE A 110 9.73 10.83 26.69
N PHE A 111 8.68 11.33 26.04
CA PHE A 111 8.82 12.35 25.02
C PHE A 111 9.34 13.68 25.59
N THR A 112 10.27 14.31 24.87
CA THR A 112 10.63 15.71 25.06
C THR A 112 9.63 16.61 24.34
N ALA A 113 9.70 17.93 24.58
CA ALA A 113 8.89 18.89 23.83
C ALA A 113 9.19 18.88 22.32
N ASP A 114 10.46 18.61 21.95
CA ASP A 114 10.90 18.51 20.56
C ASP A 114 10.37 17.23 19.92
N HIS A 115 10.41 16.09 20.62
CA HIS A 115 9.80 14.84 20.14
C HIS A 115 8.30 15.01 19.87
N LEU A 116 7.57 15.68 20.77
CA LEU A 116 6.12 15.91 20.57
C LEU A 116 5.83 16.86 19.42
N THR A 117 6.72 17.80 19.14
CA THR A 117 6.59 18.69 17.98
C THR A 117 6.81 17.91 16.69
N GLU A 118 7.91 17.17 16.60
CA GLU A 118 8.24 16.34 15.44
C GLU A 118 7.15 15.29 15.18
N LEU A 119 6.67 14.62 16.24
CA LEU A 119 5.62 13.62 16.14
C LEU A 119 4.32 14.20 15.55
N VAL A 120 3.89 15.38 16.00
CA VAL A 120 2.70 16.04 15.46
C VAL A 120 2.90 16.43 14.00
N ASP A 121 4.04 17.03 13.65
CA ASP A 121 4.32 17.49 12.29
C ASP A 121 4.35 16.30 11.30
N ARG A 122 4.99 15.19 11.66
CA ARG A 122 5.06 13.98 10.82
C ARG A 122 3.73 13.25 10.68
N LEU A 123 2.91 13.24 11.72
CA LEU A 123 1.57 12.65 11.68
C LEU A 123 0.61 13.51 10.84
N ASP A 124 0.75 14.84 10.85
CA ASP A 124 0.01 15.72 9.94
C ASP A 124 0.38 15.47 8.47
N GLU A 125 1.67 15.29 8.18
CA GLU A 125 2.15 14.93 6.83
C GLU A 125 1.61 13.56 6.38
N LEU A 126 1.65 12.56 7.25
CA LEU A 126 1.10 11.23 6.96
C LEU A 126 -0.42 11.30 6.70
N TYR A 127 -1.15 12.03 7.55
CA TYR A 127 -2.59 12.21 7.37
C TYR A 127 -2.91 12.85 6.02
N LEU A 128 -2.18 13.90 5.66
CA LEU A 128 -2.32 14.58 4.37
C LEU A 128 -2.07 13.64 3.20
N LEU A 129 -0.97 12.89 3.26
CA LEU A 129 -0.61 11.91 2.23
C LEU A 129 -1.74 10.88 2.04
N TYR A 130 -2.21 10.28 3.13
CA TYR A 130 -3.27 9.27 3.09
C TYR A 130 -4.59 9.85 2.57
N ARG A 131 -4.98 11.04 3.04
CA ARG A 131 -6.18 11.74 2.57
C ARG A 131 -6.11 12.05 1.07
N ASP A 132 -4.97 12.52 0.59
CA ASP A 132 -4.83 12.91 -0.82
C ASP A 132 -4.82 11.69 -1.75
N ILE A 133 -4.21 10.59 -1.31
CA ILE A 133 -4.23 9.33 -2.07
C ILE A 133 -5.64 8.73 -2.13
N VAL A 134 -6.32 8.56 -1.00
CA VAL A 134 -7.68 7.97 -0.99
C VAL A 134 -8.73 8.97 -1.46
N SER A 135 -8.44 10.27 -1.43
CA SER A 135 -9.35 11.37 -1.81
C SER A 135 -10.61 11.47 -0.93
N VAL A 136 -10.54 11.00 0.32
CA VAL A 136 -11.63 11.05 1.30
C VAL A 136 -11.06 11.10 2.72
N GLU A 137 -11.79 11.74 3.64
CA GLU A 137 -11.42 11.74 5.06
C GLU A 137 -12.07 10.57 5.82
N PRO A 138 -11.39 10.02 6.84
CA PRO A 138 -12.03 9.14 7.82
C PRO A 138 -13.25 9.78 8.47
N ALA A 139 -14.26 8.97 8.79
CA ALA A 139 -15.43 9.40 9.52
C ALA A 139 -15.07 9.95 10.91
N GLY A 140 -15.87 10.90 11.41
CA GLY A 140 -15.65 11.52 12.72
C GLY A 140 -15.37 13.01 12.66
N HIS A 141 -15.66 13.70 13.75
CA HIS A 141 -15.54 15.15 13.84
C HIS A 141 -14.19 15.58 14.43
N GLY A 142 -13.67 16.71 13.95
CA GLY A 142 -12.44 17.30 14.48
C GLY A 142 -11.16 16.64 13.98
N LEU A 143 -10.12 16.75 14.82
CA LEU A 143 -8.79 16.21 14.57
C LEU A 143 -8.79 14.69 14.83
N LEU A 144 -7.91 13.97 14.12
CA LEU A 144 -7.65 12.57 14.41
C LEU A 144 -6.84 12.49 15.71
N ASN A 145 -7.40 11.88 16.75
CA ASN A 145 -6.70 11.71 18.03
C ASN A 145 -5.73 10.52 17.95
N ILE A 146 -4.49 10.72 18.40
CA ILE A 146 -3.51 9.66 18.66
C ILE A 146 -3.26 9.64 20.16
N ALA A 147 -3.87 8.70 20.87
CA ALA A 147 -3.89 8.67 22.32
C ALA A 147 -2.96 7.61 22.90
N PHE A 148 -2.01 8.04 23.74
CA PHE A 148 -1.16 7.14 24.52
C PHE A 148 -1.88 6.75 25.81
N VAL A 149 -2.39 5.52 25.87
CA VAL A 149 -3.23 5.01 26.97
C VAL A 149 -2.63 3.76 27.61
N PRO A 150 -2.86 3.48 28.90
CA PRO A 150 -2.30 2.30 29.56
C PRO A 150 -2.69 0.97 28.93
N GLU A 151 -3.92 0.86 28.43
CA GLU A 151 -4.49 -0.36 27.84
C GLU A 151 -5.17 -0.03 26.51
N THR A 152 -4.84 -0.79 25.46
CA THR A 152 -5.47 -0.74 24.14
C THR A 152 -5.41 -2.12 23.47
N CYS A 153 -5.83 -2.25 22.21
CA CYS A 153 -5.83 -3.53 21.50
C CYS A 153 -4.42 -3.94 21.03
N GLY A 154 -3.55 -4.34 21.96
CA GLY A 154 -2.15 -4.69 21.67
C GLY A 154 -1.21 -3.49 21.85
N MET A 155 -0.22 -3.34 20.97
CA MET A 155 0.74 -2.22 21.01
C MET A 155 0.16 -0.93 20.43
N GLY A 156 -0.78 -1.04 19.48
CA GLY A 156 -1.47 0.04 18.80
C GLY A 156 -2.87 -0.42 18.38
N CYS A 157 -3.78 0.52 18.17
CA CYS A 157 -5.16 0.25 17.78
C CYS A 157 -5.72 1.41 16.96
N GLY A 158 -6.05 1.19 15.70
CA GLY A 158 -6.68 2.17 14.81
C GLY A 158 -8.16 1.87 14.56
N LEU A 159 -9.02 2.90 14.59
CA LEU A 159 -10.42 2.74 14.18
C LEU A 159 -10.52 2.58 12.66
N LEU A 160 -11.20 1.54 12.19
CA LEU A 160 -11.45 1.30 10.77
C LEU A 160 -12.32 2.40 10.14
N GLY A 161 -11.82 3.07 9.12
CA GLY A 161 -12.55 4.09 8.37
C GLY A 161 -12.97 5.32 9.18
N ALA A 162 -12.46 5.49 10.40
CA ALA A 162 -12.86 6.54 11.33
C ALA A 162 -11.66 7.15 12.06
N LYS A 163 -11.79 8.39 12.53
CA LYS A 163 -10.72 9.15 13.20
C LYS A 163 -10.47 8.60 14.60
N GLY A 164 -9.29 8.00 14.81
CA GLY A 164 -8.78 7.70 16.14
C GLY A 164 -7.76 6.57 16.13
N ILE A 165 -6.68 6.76 16.88
CA ILE A 165 -5.66 5.77 17.16
C ILE A 165 -5.39 5.77 18.66
N GLU A 166 -5.15 4.59 19.23
CA GLU A 166 -4.58 4.41 20.54
C GLU A 166 -3.24 3.69 20.45
N ILE A 167 -2.25 4.17 21.19
CA ILE A 167 -0.96 3.51 21.34
C ILE A 167 -0.82 3.12 22.81
N GLN A 168 -0.35 1.90 23.07
CA GLN A 168 -0.11 1.48 24.43
C GLN A 168 1.00 2.35 25.04
N SER A 169 0.73 2.98 26.18
CA SER A 169 1.68 3.77 26.95
C SER A 169 2.64 2.84 27.71
N ALA A 170 3.50 2.16 26.97
CA ALA A 170 4.49 1.19 27.46
C ALA A 170 5.92 1.62 27.10
N ALA A 171 6.90 1.17 27.88
CA ALA A 171 8.31 1.56 27.72
C ALA A 171 8.84 1.25 26.31
N LEU A 172 8.54 0.07 25.78
CA LEU A 172 8.96 -0.35 24.45
C LEU A 172 8.44 0.58 23.35
N ASN A 173 7.15 0.95 23.38
CA ASN A 173 6.58 1.88 22.40
C ASN A 173 7.23 3.26 22.46
N TYR A 174 7.44 3.82 23.66
CA TYR A 174 8.16 5.09 23.78
C TYR A 174 9.60 4.99 23.26
N GLU A 175 10.31 3.91 23.57
CA GLU A 175 11.68 3.70 23.12
C GLU A 175 11.79 3.61 21.60
N LEU A 176 10.92 2.83 20.94
CA LEU A 176 10.89 2.68 19.49
C LEU A 176 10.51 3.99 18.79
N ILE A 177 9.43 4.64 19.25
CA ILE A 177 8.98 5.90 18.64
C ILE A 177 10.05 6.98 18.81
N ILE A 178 10.65 7.10 20.00
CA ILE A 178 11.71 8.08 20.23
C ILE A 178 12.95 7.77 19.38
N ARG A 179 13.35 6.49 19.23
CA ARG A 179 14.48 6.11 18.36
C ARG A 179 14.26 6.57 16.93
N GLU A 180 13.07 6.37 16.38
CA GLU A 180 12.77 6.76 15.00
C GLU A 180 12.68 8.28 14.86
N LEU A 181 12.08 8.98 15.83
CA LEU A 181 12.04 10.45 15.85
C LEU A 181 13.44 11.06 15.98
N ASP A 182 14.33 10.49 16.81
CA ASP A 182 15.74 10.90 16.94
C ASP A 182 16.48 10.77 15.59
N ALA A 183 16.03 9.85 14.73
CA ALA A 183 16.56 9.63 13.39
C ALA A 183 15.78 10.39 12.29
N GLY A 184 14.83 11.26 12.66
CA GLY A 184 14.01 12.04 11.74
C GLY A 184 12.98 11.23 10.94
N ARG A 185 12.55 10.08 11.48
CA ARG A 185 11.59 9.14 10.88
C ARG A 185 10.35 8.99 11.76
N LEU A 186 9.29 8.40 11.18
CA LEU A 186 8.10 8.02 11.91
C LEU A 186 8.14 6.51 12.15
N GLU A 187 7.76 6.10 13.35
CA GLU A 187 7.75 4.69 13.73
C GLU A 187 6.58 3.94 13.02
N GLY A 188 6.82 2.66 12.71
CA GLY A 188 5.94 1.84 11.88
C GLY A 188 4.56 1.57 12.47
N ILE A 189 4.40 1.40 13.80
CA ILE A 189 3.09 1.26 14.43
C ILE A 189 2.22 2.48 14.17
N LEU A 190 2.78 3.69 14.18
CA LEU A 190 2.02 4.92 13.90
C LEU A 190 1.56 4.99 12.43
N VAL A 191 2.40 4.55 11.51
CA VAL A 191 2.10 4.45 10.07
C VAL A 191 0.98 3.44 9.82
N HIS A 192 1.07 2.30 10.50
CA HIS A 192 0.14 1.17 10.43
C HIS A 192 -1.24 1.54 11.00
N GLU A 193 -1.30 2.03 12.23
CA GLU A 193 -2.58 2.35 12.87
C GLU A 193 -3.33 3.47 12.15
N MET A 194 -2.61 4.45 11.57
CA MET A 194 -3.26 5.48 10.77
C MET A 194 -3.83 4.92 9.47
N ALA A 195 -3.24 3.87 8.90
CA ALA A 195 -3.75 3.25 7.67
C ALA A 195 -5.13 2.63 7.90
N HIS A 196 -5.42 2.08 9.09
CA HIS A 196 -6.78 1.65 9.46
C HIS A 196 -7.81 2.78 9.36
N ASN A 197 -7.46 3.99 9.79
CA ASN A 197 -8.39 5.12 9.72
C ASN A 197 -8.80 5.43 8.27
N PHE A 198 -7.92 5.21 7.30
CA PHE A 198 -8.19 5.45 5.88
C PHE A 198 -8.79 4.24 5.15
N ASP A 199 -9.10 3.14 5.86
CA ASP A 199 -9.91 2.05 5.32
C ASP A 199 -11.41 2.38 5.32
N VAL A 200 -11.76 3.45 4.59
CA VAL A 200 -13.16 3.89 4.39
C VAL A 200 -13.96 2.92 3.52
N PHE A 201 -13.28 1.96 2.89
CA PHE A 201 -13.86 0.97 1.98
C PHE A 201 -14.14 -0.36 2.68
N SER A 202 -13.78 -0.52 3.96
CA SER A 202 -14.06 -1.71 4.77
C SER A 202 -15.51 -2.23 4.68
N PRO A 203 -16.57 -1.41 4.58
CA PRO A 203 -17.92 -1.93 4.37
C PRO A 203 -18.15 -2.48 2.96
N TYR A 204 -17.46 -1.96 1.95
CA TYR A 204 -17.71 -2.17 0.52
C TYR A 204 -16.89 -3.30 -0.09
N LEU A 205 -15.69 -3.55 0.44
CA LEU A 205 -14.81 -4.59 -0.03
C LEU A 205 -14.87 -5.80 0.90
N HIS A 206 -14.39 -6.93 0.41
CA HIS A 206 -14.29 -8.16 1.16
C HIS A 206 -12.82 -8.41 1.51
N TYR A 207 -12.61 -8.74 2.78
CA TYR A 207 -11.32 -8.93 3.41
C TYR A 207 -11.46 -10.25 4.16
N LEU A 208 -10.53 -11.20 4.10
CA LEU A 208 -10.57 -12.43 4.92
C LEU A 208 -9.15 -12.96 5.08
N PRO A 209 -8.85 -13.70 6.18
CA PRO A 209 -9.63 -13.82 7.41
C PRO A 209 -9.40 -12.64 8.38
N ASP A 210 -8.39 -11.82 8.13
CA ASP A 210 -8.06 -10.62 8.90
C ASP A 210 -8.46 -9.37 8.12
N HIS A 211 -9.61 -8.82 8.49
CA HIS A 211 -10.26 -7.79 7.68
C HIS A 211 -9.53 -6.45 7.68
N ALA A 212 -8.85 -6.15 8.78
CA ALA A 212 -8.27 -4.84 9.03
C ALA A 212 -6.84 -4.75 8.49
N HIS A 213 -6.08 -5.84 8.62
CA HIS A 213 -4.66 -5.83 8.30
C HIS A 213 -4.36 -6.07 6.82
N ALA A 214 -5.25 -6.69 6.06
CA ALA A 214 -5.10 -6.78 4.60
C ALA A 214 -5.06 -5.38 3.94
N TRP A 215 -5.87 -4.44 4.42
CA TRP A 215 -5.81 -3.05 3.98
C TRP A 215 -4.49 -2.40 4.37
N THR A 216 -4.02 -2.56 5.61
CA THR A 216 -2.78 -1.90 6.06
C THR A 216 -1.56 -2.48 5.37
N ASP A 217 -1.51 -3.81 5.14
CA ASP A 217 -0.48 -4.50 4.36
C ASP A 217 -0.46 -4.13 2.88
N PHE A 218 -1.54 -3.54 2.36
CA PHE A 218 -1.55 -2.86 1.08
C PHE A 218 -1.14 -1.38 1.23
N PHE A 219 -1.95 -0.65 1.98
CA PHE A 219 -2.01 0.79 1.91
C PHE A 219 -0.80 1.46 2.54
N GLN A 220 -0.21 0.90 3.61
CA GLN A 220 0.97 1.50 4.22
C GLN A 220 2.19 1.43 3.29
N TYR A 221 2.36 0.33 2.56
CA TYR A 221 3.47 0.16 1.63
C TYR A 221 3.23 0.95 0.34
N PHE A 222 2.02 0.91 -0.21
CA PHE A 222 1.64 1.73 -1.35
C PHE A 222 1.76 3.22 -1.01
N ALA A 223 1.15 3.70 0.06
CA ALA A 223 1.11 5.14 0.36
C ALA A 223 2.39 5.61 1.07
N ALA A 224 2.67 5.14 2.29
CA ALA A 224 3.73 5.70 3.11
C ALA A 224 5.13 5.35 2.61
N TYR A 225 5.41 4.07 2.34
CA TYR A 225 6.76 3.65 1.93
C TYR A 225 7.06 4.01 0.47
N ARG A 226 6.15 3.70 -0.46
CA ARG A 226 6.37 3.96 -1.89
C ARG A 226 6.26 5.44 -2.25
N TYR A 227 5.15 6.12 -1.94
CA TYR A 227 4.93 7.52 -2.32
C TYR A 227 5.37 8.53 -1.26
N GLY A 228 5.25 8.19 0.02
CA GLY A 228 5.72 9.02 1.13
C GLY A 228 7.22 8.90 1.41
N ARG A 229 7.89 7.88 0.86
CA ARG A 229 9.33 7.59 1.08
C ARG A 229 9.69 7.45 2.55
N TYR A 230 8.77 6.93 3.37
CA TYR A 230 9.04 6.63 4.77
C TYR A 230 10.07 5.50 4.86
N ALA A 231 11.00 5.62 5.79
CA ALA A 231 11.97 4.59 6.12
C ALA A 231 11.67 4.08 7.54
N HIS A 232 12.05 2.84 7.82
CA HIS A 232 11.79 2.19 9.09
C HIS A 232 12.94 1.23 9.41
N ASN A 233 13.39 1.19 10.67
CA ASN A 233 14.46 0.28 11.12
C ASN A 233 15.72 0.26 10.24
N GLU A 234 16.11 1.43 9.70
CA GLU A 234 17.29 1.58 8.81
C GLU A 234 17.13 0.96 7.42
N GLU A 235 15.97 0.36 7.13
CA GLU A 235 15.61 -0.10 5.79
C GLU A 235 15.19 1.10 4.92
N ALA A 236 15.67 1.11 3.67
CA ALA A 236 15.28 2.14 2.72
C ALA A 236 13.82 1.94 2.31
N PRO A 237 13.12 3.01 1.87
CA PRO A 237 11.73 2.90 1.46
C PRO A 237 11.50 1.89 0.31
N ASP A 238 12.50 1.71 -0.56
CA ASP A 238 12.44 0.75 -1.66
C ASP A 238 12.54 -0.70 -1.17
N ASP A 239 13.34 -0.96 -0.13
CA ASP A 239 13.50 -2.30 0.46
C ASP A 239 12.20 -2.70 1.19
N LEU A 240 11.62 -1.75 1.94
CA LEU A 240 10.34 -1.93 2.61
C LEU A 240 9.21 -2.21 1.63
N PHE A 241 9.15 -1.49 0.50
CA PHE A 241 8.14 -1.72 -0.53
C PHE A 241 8.34 -3.07 -1.24
N ARG A 242 9.58 -3.44 -1.56
CA ARG A 242 9.89 -4.72 -2.23
C ARG A 242 9.61 -5.93 -1.38
N SER A 243 9.80 -5.84 -0.06
CA SER A 243 9.67 -6.97 0.87
C SER A 243 8.33 -7.72 0.74
N PRO A 244 7.14 -7.10 0.88
CA PRO A 244 5.87 -7.79 0.71
C PRO A 244 5.41 -7.90 -0.75
N VAL A 245 5.90 -7.04 -1.65
CA VAL A 245 5.41 -6.96 -3.04
C VAL A 245 6.14 -7.94 -3.96
N SER A 246 7.46 -8.03 -3.91
CA SER A 246 8.25 -8.90 -4.81
C SER A 246 8.27 -10.34 -4.33
N SER A 247 8.60 -10.57 -3.05
CA SER A 247 8.88 -11.92 -2.55
C SER A 247 7.64 -12.83 -2.46
N ALA A 248 6.53 -12.31 -1.93
CA ALA A 248 5.30 -13.07 -1.75
C ALA A 248 4.58 -13.31 -3.09
N TRP A 249 4.69 -12.35 -4.01
CA TRP A 249 4.07 -12.45 -5.32
C TRP A 249 4.72 -13.53 -6.19
N GLN A 250 6.04 -13.50 -6.36
CA GLN A 250 6.79 -14.48 -7.17
C GLN A 250 6.50 -15.90 -6.68
N THR A 251 6.62 -16.10 -5.36
CA THR A 251 6.34 -17.38 -4.71
C THR A 251 4.90 -17.84 -4.98
N TYR A 252 3.92 -16.93 -4.93
CA TYR A 252 2.52 -17.25 -5.16
C TYR A 252 2.18 -17.58 -6.62
N VAL A 253 2.68 -16.81 -7.60
CA VAL A 253 2.35 -17.03 -9.02
C VAL A 253 3.05 -18.26 -9.58
N THR A 254 4.27 -18.55 -9.13
CA THR A 254 5.04 -19.72 -9.59
C THR A 254 4.61 -21.05 -8.92
N ASP A 255 3.99 -21.01 -7.74
CA ASP A 255 3.52 -22.22 -7.07
C ASP A 255 2.20 -22.75 -7.68
N SER A 256 2.27 -23.88 -8.37
CA SER A 256 1.11 -24.54 -8.99
C SER A 256 -0.05 -24.91 -8.04
N ALA A 257 0.19 -25.06 -6.74
CA ALA A 257 -0.83 -25.36 -5.74
C ALA A 257 -1.44 -24.10 -5.11
N ALA A 258 -0.69 -22.98 -5.08
CA ALA A 258 -1.17 -21.72 -4.55
C ALA A 258 -2.31 -21.16 -5.41
N ASN A 259 -3.36 -20.66 -4.77
CA ASN A 259 -4.48 -19.95 -5.40
C ASN A 259 -5.23 -19.15 -4.33
N TRP A 260 -6.12 -18.26 -4.76
CA TRP A 260 -6.88 -17.38 -3.87
C TRP A 260 -7.59 -18.13 -2.73
N SER A 261 -8.32 -19.20 -3.05
CA SER A 261 -9.09 -19.94 -2.04
C SER A 261 -8.18 -20.61 -1.01
N LEU A 262 -7.07 -21.21 -1.46
CA LEU A 262 -6.12 -21.84 -0.55
C LEU A 262 -5.38 -20.81 0.31
N CYS A 263 -4.77 -19.80 -0.30
CA CYS A 263 -3.85 -18.91 0.41
C CYS A 263 -4.57 -17.82 1.21
N VAL A 264 -5.72 -17.34 0.76
CA VAL A 264 -6.41 -16.22 1.39
C VAL A 264 -7.64 -16.66 2.16
N GLU A 265 -8.55 -17.41 1.56
CA GLU A 265 -9.77 -17.84 2.27
C GLU A 265 -9.47 -18.85 3.37
N GLN A 266 -8.48 -19.74 3.15
CA GLN A 266 -8.14 -20.82 4.06
C GLN A 266 -6.85 -20.58 4.86
N GLY A 267 -6.04 -19.58 4.50
CA GLY A 267 -4.71 -19.35 5.12
C GLY A 267 -3.73 -20.50 4.93
N GLY A 268 -3.93 -21.35 3.90
CA GLY A 268 -3.21 -22.61 3.72
C GLY A 268 -1.83 -22.51 3.09
N CYS A 269 -1.24 -21.32 3.02
CA CYS A 269 0.06 -21.07 2.37
C CYS A 269 1.11 -20.44 3.31
N GLU A 270 0.84 -20.37 4.61
CA GLU A 270 1.78 -19.82 5.60
C GLU A 270 3.10 -20.59 5.68
N ASP A 271 3.08 -21.91 5.41
CA ASP A 271 4.27 -22.77 5.37
C ASP A 271 5.24 -22.39 4.23
N LYS A 272 4.75 -21.62 3.26
CA LYS A 272 5.51 -21.07 2.12
C LYS A 272 5.88 -19.60 2.32
N GLY A 273 5.61 -19.04 3.50
CA GLY A 273 5.79 -17.60 3.78
C GLY A 273 4.74 -16.71 3.12
N LEU A 274 3.65 -17.27 2.58
CA LEU A 274 2.58 -16.50 1.94
C LEU A 274 1.45 -16.24 2.94
N THR A 275 1.38 -15.01 3.45
CA THR A 275 0.28 -14.61 4.34
C THR A 275 -0.97 -14.23 3.53
N ALA A 276 -2.15 -14.50 4.08
CA ALA A 276 -3.42 -14.15 3.46
C ALA A 276 -3.50 -12.65 3.08
N ASN A 277 -2.99 -11.77 3.96
CA ASN A 277 -3.00 -10.32 3.77
C ASN A 277 -2.10 -9.87 2.62
N ASN A 278 -0.89 -10.42 2.51
CA ASN A 278 0.01 -10.05 1.41
C ASN A 278 -0.59 -10.48 0.07
N ILE A 279 -1.17 -11.69 -0.01
CA ILE A 279 -1.83 -12.16 -1.23
C ILE A 279 -3.08 -11.33 -1.55
N TRP A 280 -3.84 -10.91 -0.54
CA TRP A 280 -4.99 -10.00 -0.72
C TRP A 280 -4.58 -8.67 -1.37
N ALA A 281 -3.41 -8.14 -1.03
CA ALA A 281 -2.89 -6.89 -1.57
C ALA A 281 -2.40 -6.99 -3.03
N MET A 282 -2.14 -8.20 -3.53
CA MET A 282 -1.47 -8.41 -4.83
C MET A 282 -2.16 -7.78 -6.04
N PRO A 283 -3.50 -7.83 -6.20
CA PRO A 283 -4.14 -7.16 -7.32
C PRO A 283 -3.86 -5.66 -7.33
N TYR A 284 -3.74 -5.00 -6.18
CA TYR A 284 -3.44 -3.56 -6.16
C TYR A 284 -2.00 -3.30 -6.58
N TYR A 285 -1.04 -4.05 -6.04
CA TYR A 285 0.37 -3.89 -6.41
C TYR A 285 0.64 -4.21 -7.87
N ARG A 286 0.04 -5.29 -8.40
CA ARG A 286 0.26 -5.65 -9.81
C ARG A 286 -0.37 -4.64 -10.76
N MET A 287 -1.54 -4.11 -10.42
CA MET A 287 -2.15 -3.07 -11.25
C MET A 287 -1.38 -1.75 -11.16
N GLU A 288 -0.81 -1.42 -10.00
CA GLU A 288 0.09 -0.26 -9.87
C GLU A 288 1.38 -0.44 -10.68
N SER A 289 2.01 -1.61 -10.63
CA SER A 289 3.27 -1.85 -11.35
C SER A 289 3.08 -1.80 -12.87
N LEU A 290 1.94 -2.31 -13.36
CA LEU A 290 1.64 -2.36 -14.80
C LEU A 290 1.03 -1.07 -15.36
N TYR A 291 0.22 -0.36 -14.58
CA TYR A 291 -0.58 0.78 -15.06
C TYR A 291 -0.29 2.11 -14.35
N GLY A 292 0.59 2.10 -13.34
CA GLY A 292 1.00 3.28 -12.57
C GLY A 292 0.05 3.66 -11.43
N ALA A 293 0.51 4.63 -10.63
CA ALA A 293 -0.20 5.17 -9.46
C ALA A 293 -1.62 5.64 -9.81
N GLU A 294 -1.78 6.28 -10.96
CA GLU A 294 -3.04 6.86 -11.42
C GLU A 294 -4.13 5.81 -11.57
N ALA A 295 -3.77 4.55 -11.86
CA ALA A 295 -4.75 3.48 -11.91
C ALA A 295 -5.37 3.22 -10.52
N MET A 296 -4.55 3.23 -9.46
CA MET A 296 -5.05 3.07 -8.09
C MET A 296 -5.87 4.27 -7.65
N LEU A 297 -5.43 5.49 -7.96
CA LEU A 297 -6.19 6.71 -7.64
C LEU A 297 -7.58 6.72 -8.30
N ARG A 298 -7.68 6.33 -9.58
CA ARG A 298 -8.98 6.19 -10.28
C ARG A 298 -9.84 5.04 -9.75
N SER A 299 -9.21 3.97 -9.24
CA SER A 299 -9.93 2.87 -8.57
C SER A 299 -10.56 3.37 -7.26
N PHE A 300 -9.85 4.16 -6.45
CA PHE A 300 -10.41 4.76 -5.24
C PHE A 300 -11.51 5.78 -5.54
N GLU A 301 -11.33 6.62 -6.57
CA GLU A 301 -12.37 7.55 -7.02
C GLU A 301 -13.66 6.80 -7.39
N PHE A 302 -13.53 5.68 -8.11
CA PHE A 302 -14.67 4.81 -8.43
C PHE A 302 -15.38 4.28 -7.17
N LEU A 303 -14.62 3.80 -6.17
CA LEU A 303 -15.19 3.28 -4.92
C LEU A 303 -15.90 4.39 -4.12
N ILE A 304 -15.34 5.59 -4.07
CA ILE A 304 -16.00 6.77 -3.46
C ILE A 304 -17.33 7.06 -4.15
N ASP A 305 -17.32 7.10 -5.48
CA ASP A 305 -18.51 7.42 -6.26
C ASP A 305 -19.56 6.30 -6.20
N TYR A 306 -19.14 5.05 -6.05
CA TYR A 306 -20.02 3.93 -5.73
C TYR A 306 -20.65 4.13 -4.34
N ALA A 307 -19.84 4.39 -3.32
CA ALA A 307 -20.29 4.56 -1.94
C ALA A 307 -21.32 5.68 -1.76
N ARG A 308 -21.25 6.74 -2.59
CA ARG A 308 -22.22 7.86 -2.60
C ARG A 308 -23.57 7.53 -3.23
N ARG A 309 -23.61 6.56 -4.15
CA ARG A 309 -24.78 6.34 -5.03
C ARG A 309 -25.44 4.98 -4.83
N SER A 310 -24.71 4.03 -4.26
CA SER A 310 -25.11 2.64 -4.18
C SER A 310 -25.13 2.16 -2.73
N PRO A 311 -26.00 1.20 -2.39
CA PRO A 311 -25.96 0.55 -1.10
C PRO A 311 -24.66 -0.25 -0.94
N VAL A 312 -24.31 -0.49 0.33
CA VAL A 312 -23.20 -1.39 0.69
C VAL A 312 -23.54 -2.80 0.18
N PRO A 313 -22.63 -3.46 -0.56
CA PRO A 313 -22.83 -4.84 -0.99
C PRO A 313 -22.95 -5.79 0.20
N THR A 314 -23.81 -6.81 0.08
CA THR A 314 -24.19 -7.68 1.20
C THR A 314 -23.59 -9.07 1.13
N THR A 315 -23.15 -9.51 -0.04
CA THR A 315 -22.48 -10.81 -0.20
C THR A 315 -20.99 -10.64 -0.48
N VAL A 316 -20.24 -11.72 -0.24
CA VAL A 316 -18.80 -11.78 -0.55
C VAL A 316 -18.57 -11.56 -2.04
N GLU A 317 -19.38 -12.20 -2.87
CA GLU A 317 -19.27 -12.16 -4.33
C GLU A 317 -19.52 -10.74 -4.86
N GLU A 318 -20.51 -10.01 -4.32
CA GLU A 318 -20.78 -8.63 -4.71
C GLU A 318 -19.61 -7.69 -4.36
N LYS A 319 -18.99 -7.88 -3.18
CA LYS A 319 -17.84 -7.10 -2.72
C LYS A 319 -16.58 -7.37 -3.55
N GLU A 320 -16.31 -8.64 -3.87
CA GLU A 320 -15.21 -9.06 -4.72
C GLU A 320 -15.39 -8.55 -6.16
N SER A 321 -16.62 -8.63 -6.69
CA SER A 321 -16.99 -8.07 -7.99
C SER A 321 -16.77 -6.56 -8.02
N LEU A 322 -17.15 -5.85 -6.96
CA LEU A 322 -16.91 -4.42 -6.83
C LEU A 322 -15.42 -4.07 -6.88
N ARG A 323 -14.56 -4.86 -6.22
CA ARG A 323 -13.10 -4.67 -6.27
C ARG A 323 -12.56 -4.85 -7.69
N ILE A 324 -12.97 -5.91 -8.38
CA ILE A 324 -12.50 -6.17 -9.75
C ILE A 324 -12.94 -5.03 -10.69
N LEU A 325 -14.20 -4.59 -10.57
CA LEU A 325 -14.71 -3.47 -11.37
C LEU A 325 -13.99 -2.15 -11.06
N SER A 326 -13.64 -1.88 -9.80
CA SER A 326 -12.89 -0.67 -9.44
C SER A 326 -11.47 -0.69 -10.01
N LEU A 327 -10.77 -1.83 -9.94
CA LEU A 327 -9.45 -2.00 -10.53
C LEU A 327 -9.49 -1.89 -12.06
N ALA A 328 -10.51 -2.46 -12.70
CA ALA A 328 -10.71 -2.33 -14.15
C ALA A 328 -10.97 -0.88 -14.57
N HIS A 329 -11.80 -0.15 -13.81
CA HIS A 329 -12.00 1.28 -14.00
C HIS A 329 -10.71 2.08 -13.81
N GLY A 330 -9.94 1.72 -12.78
CA GLY A 330 -8.63 2.27 -12.51
C GLY A 330 -7.69 2.15 -13.69
N THR A 331 -7.49 0.92 -14.18
CA THR A 331 -6.58 0.61 -15.30
C THR A 331 -7.12 1.02 -16.67
N GLN A 332 -8.43 1.31 -16.77
CA GLN A 332 -9.14 1.55 -18.02
C GLN A 332 -8.98 0.40 -19.03
N SER A 333 -8.91 -0.84 -18.52
CA SER A 333 -8.57 -2.03 -19.30
C SER A 333 -9.42 -3.22 -18.88
N ASN A 334 -9.55 -4.21 -19.78
CA ASN A 334 -10.10 -5.51 -19.43
C ASN A 334 -9.05 -6.30 -18.64
N ILE A 335 -9.21 -6.33 -17.32
CA ILE A 335 -8.27 -6.99 -16.40
C ILE A 335 -8.59 -8.46 -16.11
N ALA A 336 -9.56 -9.09 -16.79
CA ALA A 336 -9.96 -10.46 -16.48
C ALA A 336 -8.77 -11.45 -16.53
N CYS A 337 -7.89 -11.28 -17.53
CA CYS A 337 -6.69 -12.12 -17.66
C CYS A 337 -5.64 -11.86 -16.57
N HIS A 338 -5.52 -10.62 -16.08
CA HIS A 338 -4.64 -10.28 -14.96
C HIS A 338 -5.12 -10.91 -13.66
N MET A 339 -6.44 -10.88 -13.42
CA MET A 339 -7.00 -11.56 -12.25
C MET A 339 -6.79 -13.07 -12.36
N ALA A 340 -6.93 -13.65 -13.55
CA ALA A 340 -6.65 -15.06 -13.79
C ALA A 340 -5.17 -15.42 -13.59
N SER A 341 -4.22 -14.57 -13.99
CA SER A 341 -2.79 -14.79 -13.77
C SER A 341 -2.42 -14.74 -12.29
N LEU A 342 -3.13 -13.92 -11.52
CA LEU A 342 -3.08 -13.90 -10.04
C LEU A 342 -3.93 -15.02 -9.39
N LYS A 343 -4.40 -16.01 -10.18
CA LYS A 343 -5.21 -17.15 -9.71
C LYS A 343 -6.40 -16.69 -8.86
N TRP A 344 -6.95 -15.54 -9.24
CA TRP A 344 -8.05 -14.87 -8.57
C TRP A 344 -9.36 -15.16 -9.32
N PRO A 345 -10.41 -15.63 -8.64
CA PRO A 345 -11.67 -15.95 -9.28
C PRO A 345 -12.34 -14.69 -9.87
N VAL A 346 -12.70 -14.75 -11.15
CA VAL A 346 -13.51 -13.73 -11.83
C VAL A 346 -14.89 -14.32 -12.14
N PRO A 347 -15.97 -13.81 -11.53
CA PRO A 347 -17.33 -14.24 -11.86
C PRO A 347 -17.67 -14.00 -13.34
N ASP A 348 -18.49 -14.87 -13.95
CA ASP A 348 -18.83 -14.82 -15.38
C ASP A 348 -19.54 -13.51 -15.78
N ASP A 349 -20.37 -12.97 -14.90
CA ASP A 349 -21.06 -11.69 -15.09
C ASP A 349 -20.08 -10.52 -15.05
N VAL A 350 -19.10 -10.54 -14.14
CA VAL A 350 -18.00 -9.58 -14.10
C VAL A 350 -17.16 -9.68 -15.36
N ALA A 351 -16.76 -10.88 -15.79
CA ALA A 351 -15.99 -11.07 -17.02
C ALA A 351 -16.74 -10.53 -18.26
N SER A 352 -18.05 -10.78 -18.34
CA SER A 352 -18.91 -10.24 -19.39
C SER A 352 -18.98 -8.72 -19.37
N GLU A 353 -19.05 -8.12 -18.18
CA GLU A 353 -19.07 -6.67 -18.01
C GLU A 353 -17.73 -6.03 -18.37
N LEU A 354 -16.60 -6.64 -17.99
CA LEU A 354 -15.27 -6.19 -18.39
C LEU A 354 -15.11 -6.20 -19.92
N GLN A 355 -15.56 -7.28 -20.56
CA GLN A 355 -15.57 -7.39 -22.02
C GLN A 355 -16.45 -6.33 -22.69
N ARG A 356 -17.59 -6.00 -22.08
CA ARG A 356 -18.52 -4.98 -22.58
C ARG A 356 -17.95 -3.56 -22.44
N LEU A 357 -17.27 -3.27 -21.33
CA LEU A 357 -16.75 -1.94 -21.01
C LEU A 357 -15.43 -1.65 -21.72
N TYR A 358 -14.52 -2.61 -21.74
CA TYR A 358 -13.12 -2.39 -22.14
C TYR A 358 -12.70 -3.19 -23.37
N GLY A 359 -13.57 -4.06 -23.89
CA GLY A 359 -13.27 -4.85 -25.09
C GLY A 359 -12.40 -6.07 -24.78
N ALA A 360 -11.55 -6.43 -25.74
CA ALA A 360 -10.68 -7.61 -25.64
C ALA A 360 -9.71 -7.53 -24.46
N SER A 361 -9.12 -8.66 -24.09
CA SER A 361 -8.10 -8.74 -23.05
C SER A 361 -6.91 -7.81 -23.32
N SER A 362 -6.28 -7.35 -22.24
CA SER A 362 -5.06 -6.55 -22.33
C SER A 362 -3.97 -7.27 -23.13
N PRO A 363 -3.20 -6.58 -24.00
CA PRO A 363 -2.02 -7.16 -24.66
C PRO A 363 -0.96 -7.67 -23.69
N LEU A 364 -0.97 -7.20 -22.44
CA LEU A 364 -0.10 -7.70 -21.36
C LEU A 364 -0.37 -9.17 -21.00
N CYS A 365 -1.37 -9.79 -21.62
CA CYS A 365 -1.74 -11.18 -21.39
C CYS A 365 -1.44 -12.09 -22.59
N ASP A 366 -0.79 -11.56 -23.62
CA ASP A 366 -0.20 -12.39 -24.67
C ASP A 366 1.12 -12.98 -24.13
N ASP A 367 1.43 -14.21 -24.55
CA ASP A 367 2.67 -14.93 -24.28
C ASP A 367 3.42 -15.01 -25.63
N LEU A 368 4.27 -14.02 -25.91
CA LEU A 368 4.84 -13.81 -27.23
C LEU A 368 5.98 -14.79 -27.54
N ASP A 369 6.75 -15.22 -26.54
CA ASP A 369 7.86 -16.16 -26.69
C ASP A 369 7.51 -17.63 -26.35
N ARG A 370 6.35 -17.87 -25.74
CA ARG A 370 5.76 -19.18 -25.44
C ARG A 370 6.47 -19.97 -24.36
N ASP A 371 7.03 -19.29 -23.37
CA ASP A 371 7.63 -19.92 -22.19
C ASP A 371 6.60 -20.24 -21.08
N GLY A 372 5.38 -19.72 -21.21
CA GLY A 372 4.27 -19.91 -20.28
C GLY A 372 4.13 -18.82 -19.22
N PHE A 373 4.96 -17.79 -19.26
CA PHE A 373 4.83 -16.55 -18.51
C PHE A 373 4.26 -15.46 -19.42
N ILE A 374 3.62 -14.48 -18.80
CA ILE A 374 3.08 -13.29 -19.48
C ILE A 374 3.47 -12.06 -18.67
N VAL A 375 3.52 -10.90 -19.33
CA VAL A 375 3.76 -9.63 -18.62
C VAL A 375 2.78 -9.44 -17.47
N ALA A 376 1.51 -9.82 -17.60
CA ALA A 376 0.54 -9.71 -16.50
C ALA A 376 0.91 -10.57 -15.27
N SER A 377 1.56 -11.71 -15.45
CA SER A 377 1.99 -12.62 -14.37
C SER A 377 3.36 -12.29 -13.81
N GLY A 378 4.15 -11.46 -14.49
CA GLY A 378 5.48 -11.04 -14.02
C GLY A 378 6.63 -11.16 -14.97
N ASP A 379 6.38 -11.57 -16.21
CA ASP A 379 7.42 -11.56 -17.23
C ASP A 379 7.88 -10.12 -17.50
N CYS A 380 9.18 -9.89 -17.41
CA CYS A 380 9.81 -8.60 -17.63
C CYS A 380 10.39 -8.43 -19.05
N ASP A 381 10.41 -9.48 -19.86
CA ASP A 381 10.73 -9.46 -21.29
C ASP A 381 10.08 -10.64 -22.02
N ASP A 382 8.79 -10.48 -22.33
CA ASP A 382 7.93 -11.44 -23.04
C ASP A 382 8.43 -11.84 -24.45
N THR A 383 9.58 -11.31 -24.88
CA THR A 383 10.22 -11.65 -26.15
C THR A 383 11.45 -12.56 -26.00
N ASP A 384 11.84 -12.88 -24.76
CA ASP A 384 13.02 -13.67 -24.41
C ASP A 384 12.68 -14.75 -23.38
N ALA A 385 12.42 -15.97 -23.85
CA ALA A 385 12.00 -17.14 -23.06
C ALA A 385 13.00 -17.61 -21.97
N ALA A 386 14.12 -16.91 -21.78
CA ALA A 386 15.06 -17.12 -20.69
C ALA A 386 14.90 -16.10 -19.55
N ARG A 387 14.07 -15.06 -19.74
CA ARG A 387 13.91 -13.91 -18.83
C ARG A 387 12.49 -13.87 -18.29
N HIS A 388 12.25 -14.58 -17.20
CA HIS A 388 10.93 -14.74 -16.60
C HIS A 388 11.06 -15.04 -15.11
N LEU A 389 9.95 -15.15 -14.37
CA LEU A 389 9.95 -15.31 -12.90
C LEU A 389 10.63 -16.53 -12.31
N THR A 390 11.03 -17.48 -13.16
CA THR A 390 11.80 -18.66 -12.76
C THR A 390 13.05 -18.81 -13.61
N GLY A 391 13.47 -17.71 -14.27
CA GLY A 391 14.70 -17.59 -15.02
C GLY A 391 15.89 -17.76 -14.10
N LEU A 392 17.04 -18.10 -14.68
CA LEU A 392 18.29 -18.12 -13.92
C LEU A 392 18.96 -16.77 -14.06
N GLU A 393 19.21 -16.12 -12.93
CA GLU A 393 20.00 -14.90 -12.89
C GLU A 393 21.42 -15.06 -13.42
N LEU A 394 21.76 -14.28 -14.45
CA LEU A 394 23.08 -14.28 -15.08
C LEU A 394 23.87 -13.06 -14.66
N GLY A 395 24.64 -13.22 -13.58
CA GLY A 395 25.50 -12.15 -13.07
C GLY A 395 26.37 -11.47 -14.14
N HIS A 396 26.39 -10.13 -14.07
CA HIS A 396 27.17 -9.20 -14.90
C HIS A 396 26.65 -9.01 -16.35
N ASN A 397 25.42 -9.42 -16.64
CA ASN A 397 24.79 -9.12 -17.93
C ASN A 397 24.04 -7.77 -17.92
N ARG A 398 23.88 -7.14 -16.74
CA ARG A 398 23.17 -5.87 -16.49
C ARG A 398 21.67 -5.95 -16.83
N ARG A 399 21.07 -7.12 -16.60
CA ARG A 399 19.65 -7.39 -16.80
C ARG A 399 19.08 -8.02 -15.53
N ASP A 400 17.77 -7.94 -15.45
CA ASP A 400 16.91 -8.68 -14.55
C ASP A 400 16.42 -9.88 -15.38
N ASP A 401 16.97 -11.06 -15.14
CA ASP A 401 16.67 -12.31 -15.84
C ASP A 401 15.65 -13.17 -15.09
N ASP A 402 15.53 -13.03 -13.77
CA ASP A 402 14.49 -13.71 -12.97
C ASP A 402 13.27 -12.82 -12.64
N CYS A 403 13.28 -11.58 -13.12
CA CYS A 403 12.19 -10.61 -13.00
C CYS A 403 11.78 -10.32 -11.54
N ASP A 404 12.73 -10.37 -10.60
CA ASP A 404 12.50 -10.03 -9.18
C ASP A 404 12.61 -8.51 -8.90
N GLY A 405 13.07 -7.74 -9.90
CA GLY A 405 13.28 -6.29 -9.84
C GLY A 405 14.68 -5.87 -9.39
N LEU A 406 15.60 -6.82 -9.20
CA LEU A 406 17.01 -6.61 -9.00
C LEU A 406 17.76 -6.88 -10.31
N VAL A 407 19.02 -6.47 -10.36
CA VAL A 407 19.86 -6.61 -11.55
C VAL A 407 21.20 -7.09 -11.08
N ASP A 408 21.68 -8.19 -11.67
CA ASP A 408 22.97 -8.80 -11.38
C ASP A 408 23.16 -9.15 -9.88
N GLU A 409 22.11 -9.59 -9.16
CA GLU A 409 22.18 -10.08 -7.78
C GLU A 409 22.84 -11.45 -7.72
N THR A 410 24.15 -11.44 -7.91
CA THR A 410 24.97 -12.63 -7.67
C THR A 410 24.81 -13.11 -6.23
N TYR A 411 24.27 -14.32 -6.06
CA TYR A 411 24.47 -15.13 -4.87
C TYR A 411 25.97 -15.41 -4.76
N TYR A 412 26.68 -14.67 -3.91
CA TYR A 412 28.02 -15.06 -3.48
C TYR A 412 27.86 -16.29 -2.58
N ALA A 413 27.76 -17.47 -3.19
CA ALA A 413 28.06 -18.70 -2.47
C ALA A 413 29.57 -18.68 -2.21
N GLU A 414 29.98 -18.35 -0.99
CA GLU A 414 31.30 -18.78 -0.54
C GLU A 414 31.31 -20.30 -0.68
N GLU A 415 32.09 -20.81 -1.65
CA GLU A 415 32.32 -22.24 -1.76
C GLU A 415 32.70 -22.75 -0.37
N THR A 416 31.97 -23.73 0.14
CA THR A 416 32.19 -24.39 1.43
C THR A 416 33.54 -25.14 1.50
N GLU A 417 34.49 -24.82 0.64
CA GLU A 417 35.88 -25.29 0.64
C GLU A 417 36.94 -24.17 0.58
N ALA A 418 36.58 -22.89 0.76
CA ALA A 418 37.55 -21.88 1.12
C ALA A 418 37.93 -22.05 2.60
N LYS A 419 39.01 -22.80 2.84
CA LYS A 419 39.73 -22.95 4.13
C LYS A 419 39.32 -21.88 5.13
N ASP A 420 38.59 -22.30 6.18
CA ASP A 420 38.51 -21.59 7.46
C ASP A 420 39.84 -20.87 7.70
N PHE A 421 39.82 -19.59 8.08
CA PHE A 421 41.01 -18.83 8.43
C PHE A 421 41.74 -19.53 9.59
N GLY A 422 42.54 -20.53 9.26
CA GLY A 422 43.30 -21.38 10.15
C GLY A 422 44.55 -20.63 10.58
N GLY A 423 44.34 -19.61 11.40
CA GLY A 423 45.43 -18.82 11.94
C GLY A 423 44.89 -17.81 12.92
N THR A 424 45.11 -18.06 14.21
CA THR A 424 45.01 -17.02 15.23
C THR A 424 45.92 -15.87 14.80
N VAL A 425 45.35 -14.76 14.35
CA VAL A 425 46.11 -13.54 14.13
C VAL A 425 46.48 -13.01 15.51
N GLN A 426 47.66 -13.39 16.00
CA GLN A 426 48.24 -12.70 17.15
C GLN A 426 48.65 -11.31 16.69
N SER A 427 47.85 -10.31 17.06
CA SER A 427 48.21 -8.91 16.87
C SER A 427 49.34 -8.55 17.83
N SER A 428 50.57 -8.45 17.31
CA SER A 428 51.62 -7.66 17.95
C SER A 428 51.58 -6.27 17.32
N LEU A 429 50.83 -5.35 17.92
CA LEU A 429 50.94 -3.93 17.57
C LEU A 429 51.94 -3.26 18.51
N PRO A 430 53.02 -2.65 17.99
CA PRO A 430 53.65 -1.52 18.63
C PRO A 430 53.44 -0.31 17.72
N PHE A 431 52.30 0.35 17.85
CA PHE A 431 52.26 1.79 17.58
C PHE A 431 51.21 2.44 18.49
N GLU A 432 51.72 3.32 19.34
CA GLU A 432 50.94 4.27 20.11
C GLU A 432 50.22 5.21 19.13
N ALA A 433 48.90 5.29 19.24
CA ALA A 433 48.15 6.41 18.69
C ALA A 433 48.20 7.54 19.73
N HIS A 434 49.06 8.53 19.50
CA HIS A 434 49.00 9.84 20.14
C HIS A 434 48.43 10.86 19.14
N GLY A 435 47.39 11.59 19.58
CA GLY A 435 46.86 12.78 18.92
C GLY A 435 45.36 12.78 18.78
#